data_AF-M1WS61-F1
#
_entry.id   AF-M1WS61-F1
#
_cell.length_a   1.000
_cell.length_b   1.000
_cell.length_c   1.000
_cell.angle_alpha   90.00
_cell.angle_beta   90.00
_cell.angle_gamma   90.00
#
_symmetry.space_group_name_H-M   'P 1'
#
loop_
_entity.id
_entity.type
_entity.pdbx_description
1 polymer ?
#
loop_
_entity_poly.entity_id
_entity_poly.type
_entity_poly.pdbx_seq_one_letter_code
_entity_poly.pdbx_strand_id
1 'polypeptide(L)'
;MTSGESGLLADLSQATSATINAIRNSFQIQRLLERDARGGTRYTEIVRSHFGVISPDARLQRPEYLGGGSAPITVNPIAQTSASTVTGSDTPLGALGAVGTGLANGHGFSTSFTEHGVILGLASVRADLTYQQGLHRMWSRQTRYDFYFPVFAHLGEQAVLNKEIYCDGTANDSGVFGYQERWAEYRYKPSQVTGLMRSTSSGTLDAWHLAQNLVHCQPLTRRLLRIHLQ
;
A
#
# COMPACT_ATOMS: atom_id res chain seq x y z
N MET A 1 57.33 28.02 -28.76
CA MET A 1 56.06 27.40 -28.34
C MET A 1 55.99 27.52 -26.83
N THR A 2 55.28 28.54 -26.34
CA THR A 2 55.06 28.77 -24.90
C THR A 2 53.88 27.91 -24.47
N SER A 3 54.13 26.93 -23.60
CA SER A 3 53.11 26.06 -23.01
C SER A 3 52.09 26.90 -22.25
N GLY A 4 50.84 26.86 -22.70
CA GLY A 4 49.71 27.49 -22.02
C GLY A 4 49.36 26.72 -20.76
N GLU A 5 50.00 27.09 -19.65
CA GLU A 5 49.51 26.78 -18.31
C GLU A 5 48.22 27.60 -18.11
N SER A 6 47.06 26.99 -18.42
CA SER A 6 45.77 27.53 -18.07
C SER A 6 45.71 27.63 -16.55
N GLY A 7 45.72 28.86 -16.01
CA GLY A 7 45.68 29.16 -14.56
C GLY A 7 44.41 28.73 -13.83
N LEU A 8 43.76 27.65 -14.27
CA LEU A 8 42.66 26.97 -13.62
C LEU A 8 43.21 26.19 -12.42
N LEU A 9 43.14 26.81 -11.25
CA LEU A 9 43.39 26.16 -9.97
C LEU A 9 42.10 25.46 -9.50
N ALA A 10 42.14 24.14 -9.34
CA ALA A 10 41.07 23.41 -8.69
C ALA A 10 41.22 23.54 -7.17
N ASP A 11 40.34 24.32 -6.52
CA ASP A 11 40.30 24.45 -5.07
C ASP A 11 39.62 23.22 -4.46
N LEU A 12 40.41 22.37 -3.79
CA LEU A 12 39.96 21.17 -3.08
C LEU A 12 39.78 21.40 -1.57
N SER A 13 39.81 22.64 -1.08
CA SER A 13 39.68 22.95 0.36
C SER A 13 38.36 22.49 0.99
N GLN A 14 37.31 22.32 0.18
CA GLN A 14 35.99 21.79 0.59
C GLN A 14 35.80 20.31 0.20
N ALA A 15 36.79 19.65 -0.38
CA ALA A 15 36.68 18.26 -0.83
C ALA A 15 36.73 17.31 0.38
N THR A 16 35.56 16.97 0.93
CA THR A 16 35.44 15.94 1.96
C THR A 16 35.70 14.57 1.34
N SER A 17 36.88 14.00 1.56
CA SER A 17 37.19 12.64 1.14
C SER A 17 36.30 11.64 1.89
N ALA A 18 35.32 11.07 1.20
CA ALA A 18 34.59 9.91 1.72
C ALA A 18 35.56 8.73 1.75
N THR A 19 35.98 8.31 2.95
CA THR A 19 36.85 7.14 3.08
C THR A 19 36.14 5.89 2.57
N ILE A 20 36.90 4.92 2.04
CA ILE A 20 36.33 3.64 1.56
C ILE A 20 35.54 2.94 2.67
N ASN A 21 35.98 3.08 3.92
CA ASN A 21 35.26 2.56 5.08
C ASN A 21 33.95 3.30 5.34
N ALA A 22 33.87 4.62 5.14
CA ALA A 22 32.61 5.36 5.22
C ALA A 22 31.60 4.88 4.18
N ILE A 23 32.04 4.62 2.95
CA ILE A 23 31.18 4.08 1.88
C ILE A 23 30.72 2.65 2.22
N ARG A 24 31.61 1.80 2.73
CA ARG A 24 31.22 0.45 3.16
C ARG A 24 30.21 0.49 4.30
N ASN A 25 30.43 1.35 5.29
CA ASN A 25 29.51 1.52 6.42
C ASN A 25 28.16 2.05 5.96
N SER A 26 28.09 3.02 5.05
CA SER A 26 26.83 3.57 4.57
C SER A 26 25.99 2.51 3.84
N PHE A 27 26.61 1.67 3.00
CA PHE A 27 25.90 0.55 2.35
C PHE A 27 25.38 -0.50 3.35
N GLN A 28 26.14 -0.82 4.40
CA GLN A 28 25.67 -1.78 5.40
C GLN A 28 24.54 -1.21 6.28
N ILE A 29 24.65 0.07 6.67
CA ILE A 29 23.60 0.76 7.42
C ILE A 29 22.32 0.83 6.58
N GLN A 30 22.43 1.15 5.29
CA GLN A 30 21.28 1.20 4.40
C GLN A 30 20.57 -0.17 4.32
N ARG A 31 21.32 -1.26 4.17
CA ARG A 31 20.76 -2.62 4.17
C ARG A 31 20.08 -2.98 5.50
N LEU A 32 20.65 -2.53 6.62
CA LEU A 32 20.05 -2.71 7.95
C LEU A 32 18.70 -1.98 8.04
N LEU A 33 18.65 -0.71 7.62
CA LEU A 33 17.44 0.10 7.64
C LEU A 33 16.36 -0.43 6.68
N GLU A 34 16.74 -0.92 5.51
CA GLU A 34 15.81 -1.56 4.56
C GLU A 34 15.21 -2.85 5.14
N ARG A 35 16.02 -3.64 5.88
CA ARG A 35 15.52 -4.83 6.58
C ARG A 35 14.59 -4.48 7.72
N ASP A 36 14.89 -3.43 8.48
CA ASP A 36 14.03 -2.94 9.57
C ASP A 36 12.70 -2.37 9.04
N ALA A 37 12.73 -1.67 7.90
CA ALA A 37 11.53 -1.17 7.24
C ALA A 37 10.57 -2.31 6.82
N ARG A 38 11.12 -3.48 6.45
CA ARG A 38 10.34 -4.69 6.11
C ARG A 38 9.95 -5.53 7.32
N GLY A 39 10.85 -5.63 8.30
CA GLY A 39 10.73 -6.55 9.44
C GLY A 39 10.05 -5.97 10.67
N GLY A 40 9.89 -4.64 10.75
CA GLY A 40 9.39 -3.94 11.92
C GLY A 40 10.51 -3.43 12.83
N THR A 41 10.25 -2.34 13.56
CA THR A 41 11.24 -1.64 14.39
C THR A 41 11.14 -1.95 15.88
N ARG A 42 10.21 -2.82 16.30
CA ARG A 42 10.13 -3.25 17.70
C ARG A 42 11.23 -4.27 17.99
N TYR A 43 11.79 -4.26 19.19
CA TYR A 43 12.97 -5.08 19.52
C TYR A 43 12.82 -6.57 19.20
N THR A 44 11.68 -7.19 19.51
CA THR A 44 11.45 -8.60 19.15
C THR A 44 11.28 -8.84 17.66
N GLU A 45 10.73 -7.86 16.93
CA GLU A 45 10.60 -7.89 15.47
C GLU A 45 11.97 -7.73 14.82
N ILE A 46 12.83 -6.86 15.36
CA ILE A 46 14.25 -6.75 14.99
C ILE A 46 14.98 -8.06 15.27
N VAL A 47 14.83 -8.65 16.46
CA VAL A 47 15.51 -9.90 16.82
C VAL A 47 15.09 -11.04 15.87
N ARG A 48 13.79 -11.13 15.57
CA ARG A 48 13.27 -12.11 14.63
C ARG A 48 13.71 -11.83 13.20
N SER A 49 13.64 -10.58 12.74
CA SER A 49 13.94 -10.20 11.37
C SER A 49 15.42 -10.32 11.07
N HIS A 50 16.31 -9.97 12.01
CA HIS A 50 17.77 -10.01 11.88
C HIS A 50 18.40 -11.35 12.19
N PHE A 51 18.00 -11.96 13.32
CA PHE A 51 18.66 -13.15 13.87
C PHE A 51 17.81 -14.42 13.74
N GLY A 52 16.54 -14.33 13.28
CA GLY A 52 15.67 -15.50 13.11
C GLY A 52 15.17 -16.11 14.43
N VAL A 53 15.44 -15.46 15.57
CA VAL A 53 15.08 -15.97 16.90
C VAL A 53 13.80 -15.32 17.39
N ILE A 54 12.88 -16.12 17.91
CA ILE A 54 11.66 -15.64 18.59
C ILE A 54 11.96 -15.56 20.08
N SER A 55 11.85 -14.37 20.67
CA SER A 55 12.01 -14.19 22.11
C SER A 55 10.80 -14.76 22.86
N PRO A 56 10.99 -15.69 23.82
CA PRO A 56 9.90 -16.26 24.63
C PRO A 56 9.50 -15.39 25.83
N ASP A 57 10.07 -14.18 25.97
CA ASP A 57 9.95 -13.37 27.19
C ASP A 57 8.55 -12.75 27.38
N ALA A 58 7.89 -13.12 28.48
CA ALA A 58 6.57 -12.65 28.88
C ALA A 58 6.54 -11.18 29.36
N ARG A 59 7.69 -10.57 29.67
CA ARG A 59 7.77 -9.15 30.09
C ARG A 59 7.37 -8.17 29.00
N LEU A 60 7.30 -8.62 27.75
CA LEU A 60 6.95 -7.81 26.60
C LEU A 60 5.46 -7.42 26.57
N GLN A 61 4.64 -7.88 27.53
CA GLN A 61 3.23 -7.48 27.74
C GLN A 61 2.42 -7.40 26.43
N ARG A 62 2.58 -8.40 25.57
CA ARG A 62 1.86 -8.47 24.30
C ARG A 62 0.52 -9.17 24.52
N PRO A 63 -0.59 -8.63 24.00
CA PRO A 63 -1.82 -9.40 23.88
C PRO A 63 -1.54 -10.65 23.04
N GLU A 64 -1.95 -11.81 23.56
CA GLU A 64 -1.83 -13.08 22.85
C GLU A 64 -3.00 -13.26 21.88
N TYR A 65 -2.71 -13.73 20.67
CA TYR A 65 -3.75 -14.08 19.70
C TYR A 65 -4.26 -15.49 19.98
N LEU A 66 -5.46 -15.58 20.55
CA LEU A 66 -6.06 -16.85 20.98
C LEU A 66 -6.78 -17.59 19.84
N GLY A 67 -7.24 -16.87 18.83
CA GLY A 67 -7.94 -17.44 17.68
C GLY A 67 -8.84 -16.43 16.97
N GLY A 68 -9.35 -16.84 15.82
CA GLY A 68 -10.22 -16.03 14.98
C GLY A 68 -10.37 -16.66 13.60
N GLY A 69 -11.17 -16.05 12.76
CA GLY A 69 -11.39 -16.51 11.40
C GLY A 69 -11.83 -15.37 10.50
N SER A 70 -11.82 -15.64 9.20
CA SER A 70 -12.29 -14.73 8.17
C SER A 70 -13.29 -15.46 7.29
N ALA A 71 -14.45 -14.85 7.08
CA ALA A 71 -15.49 -15.38 6.22
C ALA A 71 -15.85 -14.30 5.18
N PRO A 72 -15.98 -14.65 3.89
CA PRO A 72 -16.40 -13.71 2.87
C PRO A 72 -17.88 -13.33 3.05
N ILE A 73 -18.21 -12.08 2.76
CA ILE A 73 -19.60 -11.64 2.61
C ILE A 73 -19.93 -11.74 1.13
N THR A 74 -20.89 -12.60 0.79
CA THR A 74 -21.36 -12.74 -0.59
C THR A 74 -22.51 -11.78 -0.83
N VAL A 75 -22.42 -10.98 -1.89
CA VAL A 75 -23.46 -10.01 -2.29
C VAL A 75 -24.19 -10.56 -3.50
N ASN A 76 -25.50 -10.76 -3.37
CA ASN A 76 -26.35 -11.25 -4.45
C ASN A 76 -27.25 -10.10 -4.96
N PRO A 77 -27.22 -9.80 -6.27
CA PRO A 77 -28.11 -8.78 -6.86
C PRO A 77 -29.56 -9.26 -6.90
N ILE A 78 -30.49 -8.36 -6.65
CA ILE A 78 -31.93 -8.58 -6.75
C ILE A 78 -32.47 -7.56 -7.75
N ALA A 79 -33.00 -8.03 -8.88
CA ALA A 79 -33.62 -7.17 -9.87
C ALA A 79 -35.07 -6.83 -9.48
N GLN A 80 -35.42 -5.56 -9.60
CA GLN A 80 -36.78 -5.08 -9.49
C GLN A 80 -37.62 -5.60 -10.66
N THR A 81 -38.70 -6.34 -10.37
CA THR A 81 -39.55 -7.03 -11.35
C THR A 81 -40.79 -6.23 -11.78
N SER A 82 -41.01 -5.04 -11.24
CA SER A 82 -42.07 -4.11 -11.66
C SER A 82 -41.60 -2.66 -11.53
N ALA A 83 -41.93 -1.79 -12.49
CA ALA A 83 -41.63 -0.35 -12.37
C ALA A 83 -42.45 0.28 -11.23
N SER A 84 -41.82 1.15 -10.43
CA SER A 84 -42.53 1.92 -9.40
C SER A 84 -42.71 3.35 -9.88
N THR A 85 -43.94 3.74 -10.19
CA THR A 85 -44.32 5.12 -10.51
C THR A 85 -44.75 5.83 -9.22
N VAL A 86 -43.79 6.17 -8.37
CA VAL A 86 -44.01 7.06 -7.24
C VAL A 86 -43.57 8.46 -7.67
N THR A 87 -44.45 9.45 -7.53
CA THR A 87 -44.17 10.84 -7.91
C THR A 87 -42.91 11.34 -7.19
N GLY A 88 -41.83 11.55 -7.94
CA GLY A 88 -40.53 11.98 -7.42
C GLY A 88 -39.44 10.90 -7.33
N SER A 89 -39.74 9.63 -7.61
CA SER A 89 -38.75 8.54 -7.70
C SER A 89 -39.20 7.45 -8.70
N ASP A 90 -39.21 7.77 -9.99
CA ASP A 90 -39.40 6.75 -11.03
C ASP A 90 -38.18 5.84 -11.06
N THR A 91 -38.33 4.62 -10.56
CA THR A 91 -37.33 3.56 -10.71
C THR A 91 -37.75 2.68 -11.89
N PRO A 92 -36.96 2.64 -12.98
CA PRO A 92 -37.30 1.81 -14.13
C PRO A 92 -37.28 0.32 -13.75
N LEU A 93 -38.08 -0.47 -14.46
CA LEU A 93 -38.02 -1.93 -14.37
C LEU A 93 -36.58 -2.41 -14.62
N GLY A 94 -36.10 -3.35 -13.80
CA GLY A 94 -34.72 -3.85 -13.88
C GLY A 94 -33.69 -3.06 -13.07
N ALA A 95 -34.11 -2.09 -12.25
CA ALA A 95 -33.24 -1.52 -11.22
C ALA A 95 -32.76 -2.64 -10.26
N LEU A 96 -31.47 -2.63 -9.94
CA LEU A 96 -30.85 -3.69 -9.15
C LEU A 96 -30.64 -3.21 -7.70
N GLY A 97 -31.22 -3.94 -6.74
CA GLY A 97 -30.81 -3.92 -5.33
C GLY A 97 -29.82 -5.04 -5.02
N ALA A 98 -29.37 -5.14 -3.78
CA ALA A 98 -28.45 -6.20 -3.36
C ALA A 98 -28.69 -6.60 -1.90
N VAL A 99 -28.49 -7.88 -1.60
CA VAL A 99 -28.44 -8.40 -0.23
C VAL A 99 -27.09 -9.07 -0.01
N GLY A 100 -26.38 -8.63 1.03
CA GLY A 100 -25.13 -9.23 1.48
C GLY A 100 -25.39 -10.24 2.59
N THR A 101 -24.91 -11.48 2.42
CA THR A 101 -24.97 -12.52 3.45
C THR A 101 -23.57 -13.05 3.73
N GLY A 102 -23.16 -13.10 4.99
CA GLY A 102 -21.92 -13.73 5.43
C GLY A 102 -22.21 -14.73 6.54
N LEU A 103 -21.82 -15.98 6.35
CA LEU A 103 -21.91 -17.02 7.38
C LEU A 103 -20.50 -17.47 7.75
N ALA A 104 -20.12 -17.21 9.00
CA ALA A 104 -18.87 -17.69 9.56
C ALA A 104 -19.10 -19.04 10.28
N ASN A 105 -18.28 -20.04 9.97
CA ASN A 105 -18.27 -21.32 10.67
C ASN A 105 -16.84 -21.58 11.21
N GLY A 106 -16.74 -22.13 12.42
CA GLY A 106 -15.47 -22.50 13.03
C GLY A 106 -14.66 -21.33 13.62
N HIS A 107 -15.26 -20.15 13.79
CA HIS A 107 -14.61 -19.03 14.46
C HIS A 107 -14.70 -19.23 15.98
N GLY A 108 -13.61 -19.62 16.62
CA GLY A 108 -13.54 -19.80 18.06
C GLY A 108 -12.14 -20.16 18.53
N PHE A 109 -11.98 -20.30 19.84
CA PHE A 109 -10.75 -20.79 20.48
C PHE A 109 -11.10 -21.58 21.74
N SER A 110 -10.20 -22.49 22.14
CA SER A 110 -10.27 -23.19 23.42
C SER A 110 -8.91 -23.09 24.07
N THR A 111 -8.83 -22.46 25.23
CA THR A 111 -7.57 -22.26 25.96
C THR A 111 -7.83 -22.13 27.46
N SER A 112 -6.81 -22.43 28.27
CA SER A 112 -6.82 -22.29 29.71
C SER A 112 -5.88 -21.17 30.14
N PHE A 113 -6.33 -20.30 31.04
CA PHE A 113 -5.52 -19.19 31.56
C PHE A 113 -5.00 -19.50 32.95
N THR A 114 -3.73 -19.17 33.22
CA THR A 114 -3.08 -19.35 34.53
C THR A 114 -3.13 -18.09 35.39
N GLU A 115 -3.52 -16.95 34.83
CA GLU A 115 -3.57 -15.64 35.48
C GLU A 115 -4.89 -14.92 35.16
N HIS A 116 -5.27 -13.95 36.00
CA HIS A 116 -6.44 -13.11 35.75
C HIS A 116 -6.13 -12.11 34.62
N GLY A 117 -7.08 -11.90 33.72
CA GLY A 117 -6.88 -11.01 32.57
C GLY A 117 -8.18 -10.65 31.86
N VAL A 118 -8.05 -10.01 30.70
CA VAL A 118 -9.18 -9.59 29.86
C VAL A 118 -9.05 -10.24 28.48
N ILE A 119 -10.15 -10.79 27.97
CA ILE A 119 -10.25 -11.30 26.61
C ILE A 119 -10.91 -10.22 25.76
N LEU A 120 -10.24 -9.81 24.67
CA LEU A 120 -10.74 -8.80 23.74
C LEU A 120 -11.10 -9.47 22.41
N GLY A 121 -12.38 -9.41 22.04
CA GLY A 121 -12.86 -9.77 20.71
C GLY A 121 -12.89 -8.55 19.81
N LEU A 122 -12.28 -8.65 18.63
CA LEU A 122 -12.30 -7.61 17.61
C LEU A 122 -12.95 -8.16 16.33
N ALA A 123 -13.84 -7.37 15.73
CA ALA A 123 -14.40 -7.62 14.42
C ALA A 123 -14.01 -6.50 13.46
N SER A 124 -13.56 -6.86 12.26
CA SER A 124 -13.17 -5.92 11.20
C SER A 124 -13.86 -6.35 9.90
N VAL A 125 -14.62 -5.43 9.30
CA VAL A 125 -15.25 -5.62 8.00
C VAL A 125 -14.41 -4.86 6.99
N ARG A 126 -13.91 -5.58 5.98
CA ARG A 126 -12.99 -5.04 4.97
C ARG A 126 -13.50 -5.35 3.59
N ALA A 127 -13.23 -4.42 2.69
CA ALA A 127 -13.37 -4.62 1.26
C ALA A 127 -11.99 -4.81 0.64
N ASP A 128 -11.95 -5.42 -0.54
CA ASP A 128 -10.75 -5.39 -1.39
C ASP A 128 -10.57 -3.97 -1.94
N LEU A 129 -9.86 -3.14 -1.18
CA LEU A 129 -9.64 -1.74 -1.47
C LEU A 129 -8.73 -1.61 -2.69
N THR A 130 -9.31 -1.08 -3.76
CA THR A 130 -8.60 -0.75 -5.00
C THR A 130 -8.78 0.73 -5.28
N TYR A 131 -7.74 1.37 -5.82
CA TYR A 131 -7.81 2.77 -6.22
C TYR A 131 -8.25 2.85 -7.69
N GLN A 132 -9.25 3.68 -7.97
CA GLN A 132 -9.82 3.79 -9.32
C GLN A 132 -9.35 5.05 -10.10
N GLN A 133 -8.71 6.00 -9.43
CA GLN A 133 -8.26 7.29 -10.01
C GLN A 133 -6.76 7.31 -10.35
N GLY A 134 -6.05 6.21 -10.12
CA GLY A 134 -4.61 6.11 -10.39
C GLY A 134 -4.31 5.77 -11.84
N LEU A 135 -3.20 6.30 -12.36
CA LEU A 135 -2.62 5.92 -13.63
C LEU A 135 -1.59 4.81 -13.41
N HIS A 136 -1.81 3.65 -14.04
CA HIS A 136 -0.87 2.54 -13.93
C HIS A 136 0.53 2.93 -14.45
N ARG A 137 1.58 2.62 -13.66
CA ARG A 137 2.97 3.01 -13.92
C ARG A 137 3.46 2.73 -15.34
N MET A 138 3.03 1.62 -15.93
CA MET A 138 3.33 1.24 -17.32
C MET A 138 3.09 2.35 -18.35
N TRP A 139 2.07 3.19 -18.13
CA TRP A 139 1.72 4.31 -19.03
C TRP A 139 2.58 5.55 -18.81
N SER A 140 3.36 5.58 -17.73
CA SER A 140 4.20 6.72 -17.36
C SER A 140 5.69 6.52 -17.64
N ARG A 141 6.07 5.37 -18.21
CA ARG A 141 7.45 5.05 -18.56
C ARG A 141 7.85 5.81 -19.81
N GLN A 142 9.00 6.49 -19.77
CA GLN A 142 9.47 7.32 -20.87
C GLN A 142 10.87 6.92 -21.34
N THR A 143 11.76 6.60 -20.39
CA THR A 143 13.16 6.30 -20.68
C THR A 143 13.44 4.82 -20.60
N ARG A 144 14.56 4.39 -21.19
CA ARG A 144 15.06 3.01 -21.05
C ARG A 144 15.23 2.59 -19.59
N TYR A 145 15.54 3.52 -18.68
CA TYR A 145 15.79 3.21 -17.27
C TYR A 145 14.52 2.92 -16.47
N ASP A 146 13.35 3.22 -17.03
CA ASP A 146 12.05 2.92 -16.43
C ASP A 146 11.65 1.45 -16.63
N PHE A 147 12.23 0.79 -17.63
CA PHE A 147 12.04 -0.63 -17.89
C PHE A 147 13.00 -1.48 -17.06
N TYR A 148 12.63 -2.74 -16.88
CA TYR A 148 13.47 -3.68 -16.16
C TYR A 148 14.75 -3.95 -16.93
N PHE A 149 15.88 -3.76 -16.25
CA PHE A 149 17.19 -4.20 -16.71
C PHE A 149 17.88 -4.96 -15.58
N PRO A 150 18.42 -6.17 -15.82
CA PRO A 150 19.05 -6.99 -14.78
C PRO A 150 20.15 -6.25 -14.00
N VAL A 151 20.84 -5.32 -14.65
CA VAL A 151 21.93 -4.52 -14.05
C VAL A 151 21.45 -3.68 -12.86
N PHE A 152 20.18 -3.27 -12.79
CA PHE A 152 19.66 -2.51 -11.65
C PHE A 152 18.84 -3.33 -10.64
N ALA A 153 18.91 -4.67 -10.68
CA ALA A 153 18.17 -5.55 -9.78
C ALA A 153 18.55 -5.39 -8.29
N HIS A 154 19.73 -4.86 -7.99
CA HIS A 154 20.22 -4.61 -6.62
C HIS A 154 20.19 -3.13 -6.22
N LEU A 155 19.52 -2.29 -7.03
CA LEU A 155 19.27 -0.91 -6.64
C LEU A 155 18.16 -0.85 -5.60
N GLY A 156 18.16 0.19 -4.77
CA GLY A 156 17.18 0.39 -3.70
C GLY A 156 15.75 0.62 -4.20
N GLU A 157 14.90 1.02 -3.27
CA GLU A 157 13.46 1.21 -3.52
C GLU A 157 13.18 2.35 -4.51
N GLN A 158 12.12 2.17 -5.28
CA GLN A 158 11.65 3.11 -6.28
C GLN A 158 10.51 3.95 -5.72
N ALA A 159 10.54 5.26 -5.99
CA ALA A 159 9.44 6.14 -5.63
C ALA A 159 8.16 5.72 -6.37
N VAL A 160 7.08 5.60 -5.60
CA VAL A 160 5.70 5.55 -6.07
C VAL A 160 5.20 6.98 -6.14
N LEU A 161 4.79 7.40 -7.33
CA LEU A 161 4.33 8.76 -7.57
C LEU A 161 2.85 8.91 -7.23
N ASN A 162 2.41 10.10 -6.81
CA ASN A 162 1.01 10.37 -6.46
C ASN A 162 0.05 9.99 -7.59
N LYS A 163 0.44 10.24 -8.85
CA LYS A 163 -0.34 9.84 -10.04
C LYS A 163 -0.67 8.35 -10.12
N GLU A 164 0.12 7.48 -9.48
CA GLU A 164 -0.14 6.04 -9.45
C GLU A 164 -1.33 5.68 -8.55
N ILE A 165 -1.69 6.56 -7.61
CA ILE A 165 -2.81 6.39 -6.67
C ILE A 165 -4.00 7.28 -7.07
N TYR A 166 -3.72 8.54 -7.39
CA TYR A 166 -4.70 9.57 -7.73
C TYR A 166 -4.06 10.53 -8.73
N CYS A 167 -4.56 10.53 -9.96
CA CYS A 167 -4.10 11.40 -11.04
C CYS A 167 -5.16 12.47 -11.31
N ASP A 168 -4.85 13.73 -11.01
CA ASP A 168 -5.75 14.88 -11.28
C ASP A 168 -5.22 15.82 -12.36
N GLY A 169 -4.04 15.55 -12.92
CA GLY A 169 -3.42 16.37 -13.95
C GLY A 169 -2.75 17.62 -13.40
N THR A 170 -2.62 17.76 -12.09
CA THR A 170 -1.92 18.90 -11.45
C THR A 170 -0.43 18.60 -11.26
N ALA A 171 0.36 19.62 -10.90
CA ALA A 171 1.80 19.43 -10.62
C ALA A 171 2.08 18.42 -9.49
N ASN A 172 1.11 18.19 -8.60
CA ASN A 172 1.22 17.27 -7.46
C ASN A 172 1.31 15.80 -7.88
N ASP A 173 0.91 15.45 -9.10
CA ASP A 173 0.97 14.10 -9.67
C ASP A 173 2.41 13.55 -9.71
N SER A 174 3.40 14.45 -9.82
CA SER A 174 4.83 14.13 -9.81
C SER A 174 5.43 13.99 -8.41
N GLY A 175 4.65 14.28 -7.36
CA GLY A 175 5.07 14.14 -5.98
C GLY A 175 5.28 12.67 -5.58
N VAL A 176 6.19 12.44 -4.63
CA VAL A 176 6.46 11.10 -4.10
C VAL A 176 5.42 10.78 -3.02
N PHE A 177 4.65 9.72 -3.25
CA PHE A 177 3.72 9.18 -2.26
C PHE A 177 4.45 8.32 -1.24
N GLY A 178 5.30 7.41 -1.72
CA GLY A 178 6.05 6.46 -0.91
C GLY A 178 7.10 5.73 -1.73
N TYR A 179 7.67 4.67 -1.17
CA TYR A 179 8.70 3.86 -1.82
C TYR A 179 8.27 2.38 -1.85
N GLN A 180 8.63 1.68 -2.91
CA GLN A 180 8.34 0.25 -3.11
C GLN A 180 9.54 -0.44 -3.75
N GLU A 181 9.63 -1.77 -3.63
CA GLU A 181 10.58 -2.58 -4.39
C GLU A 181 10.59 -2.19 -5.88
N ARG A 182 11.79 -2.02 -6.43
CA ARG A 182 11.94 -1.60 -7.83
C ARG A 182 11.34 -2.64 -8.77
N TRP A 183 10.48 -2.16 -9.68
CA TRP A 183 9.74 -2.99 -10.63
C TRP A 183 8.76 -4.01 -10.04
N ALA A 184 8.27 -3.79 -8.82
CA ALA A 184 7.24 -4.63 -8.20
C ALA A 184 5.98 -4.80 -9.07
N GLU A 185 5.69 -3.84 -9.95
CA GLU A 185 4.55 -3.87 -10.86
C GLU A 185 4.60 -4.98 -11.93
N TYR A 186 5.74 -5.66 -12.11
CA TYR A 186 5.80 -6.88 -12.93
C TYR A 186 5.40 -8.14 -12.17
N ARG A 187 5.52 -8.13 -10.83
CA ARG A 187 5.09 -9.24 -9.97
C ARG A 187 3.62 -9.12 -9.58
N TYR A 188 3.13 -7.88 -9.42
CA TYR A 188 1.78 -7.59 -8.98
C TYR A 188 1.07 -6.61 -9.92
N LYS A 189 -0.17 -6.95 -10.30
CA LYS A 189 -1.05 -6.13 -11.11
C LYS A 189 -2.24 -5.67 -10.27
N PRO A 190 -2.44 -4.35 -10.08
CA PRO A 190 -3.61 -3.85 -9.35
C PRO A 190 -4.88 -4.02 -10.19
N SER A 191 -6.00 -4.31 -9.53
CA SER A 191 -7.33 -4.30 -10.17
C SER A 191 -7.69 -2.90 -10.65
N GLN A 192 -8.42 -2.82 -11.77
CA GLN A 192 -8.76 -1.56 -12.42
C GLN A 192 -10.27 -1.43 -12.61
N VAL A 193 -10.80 -0.24 -12.38
CA VAL A 193 -12.21 0.13 -12.63
C VAL A 193 -12.26 1.09 -13.82
N THR A 194 -12.99 0.72 -14.86
CA THR A 194 -13.04 1.45 -16.14
C THR A 194 -14.48 1.71 -16.60
N GLY A 195 -14.64 2.71 -17.48
CA GLY A 195 -15.93 3.05 -18.08
C GLY A 195 -16.97 3.52 -17.06
N LEU A 196 -18.21 3.03 -17.21
CA LEU A 196 -19.36 3.36 -16.36
C LEU A 196 -19.22 2.86 -14.90
N MET A 197 -18.35 1.89 -14.65
CA MET A 197 -18.08 1.45 -13.29
C MET A 197 -17.35 2.53 -12.49
N ARG A 198 -16.63 3.47 -13.11
CA ARG A 198 -15.90 4.50 -12.35
C ARG A 198 -16.86 5.44 -11.62
N SER A 199 -16.61 5.72 -10.34
CA SER A 199 -17.45 6.63 -9.54
C SER A 199 -17.52 8.08 -10.04
N THR A 200 -16.66 8.49 -10.97
CA THR A 200 -16.66 9.82 -11.58
C THR A 200 -17.34 9.88 -12.95
N SER A 201 -17.87 8.76 -13.46
CA SER A 201 -18.56 8.74 -14.77
C SER A 201 -19.96 9.39 -14.68
N SER A 202 -20.60 9.68 -15.80
CA SER A 202 -22.01 10.07 -15.81
C SER A 202 -22.88 8.80 -15.89
N GLY A 203 -23.86 8.65 -14.98
CA GLY A 203 -24.65 7.42 -14.88
C GLY A 203 -23.85 6.23 -14.32
N THR A 204 -23.12 6.45 -13.21
CA THR A 204 -22.19 5.46 -12.66
C THR A 204 -22.87 4.19 -12.17
N LEU A 205 -22.15 3.08 -12.32
CA LEU A 205 -22.45 1.79 -11.69
C LEU A 205 -21.55 1.55 -10.47
N ASP A 206 -21.23 2.63 -9.75
CA ASP A 206 -20.29 2.65 -8.61
C ASP A 206 -20.70 1.68 -7.49
N ALA A 207 -22.01 1.52 -7.27
CA ALA A 207 -22.56 0.63 -6.27
C ALA A 207 -22.14 -0.85 -6.41
N TRP A 208 -21.60 -1.25 -7.57
CA TRP A 208 -21.22 -2.63 -7.88
C TRP A 208 -19.77 -2.96 -7.60
N HIS A 209 -18.96 -2.00 -7.15
CA HIS A 209 -17.59 -2.25 -6.75
C HIS A 209 -17.27 -1.53 -5.44
N LEU A 210 -16.20 -1.98 -4.78
CA LEU A 210 -15.78 -1.46 -3.47
C LEU A 210 -14.50 -0.62 -3.60
N ALA A 211 -14.29 -0.01 -4.76
CA ALA A 211 -13.07 0.76 -5.03
C ALA A 211 -13.17 2.14 -4.37
N GLN A 212 -12.05 2.62 -3.86
CA GLN A 212 -12.01 3.88 -3.13
C GLN A 212 -12.09 5.07 -4.09
N ASN A 213 -13.07 5.94 -3.89
CA ASN A 213 -13.11 7.27 -4.50
C ASN A 213 -12.43 8.29 -3.58
N LEU A 214 -11.32 8.88 -4.04
CA LEU A 214 -10.60 9.93 -3.34
C LEU A 214 -11.10 11.29 -3.81
N VAL A 215 -11.37 12.18 -2.86
CA VAL A 215 -11.84 13.56 -3.11
C VAL A 215 -10.66 14.53 -3.30
N HIS A 216 -9.48 14.18 -2.78
CA HIS A 216 -8.24 14.96 -2.88
C HIS A 216 -7.03 14.02 -2.80
N CYS A 217 -5.90 14.45 -3.35
CA CYS A 217 -4.61 13.79 -3.13
C CYS A 217 -4.31 13.78 -1.63
N GLN A 218 -4.37 12.60 -1.00
CA GLN A 218 -4.13 12.47 0.43
C GLN A 218 -2.63 12.25 0.68
N PRO A 219 -1.97 13.12 1.46
CA PRO A 219 -0.62 12.83 1.92
C PRO A 219 -0.63 11.62 2.84
N LEU A 220 0.50 10.91 2.88
CA LEU A 220 0.73 9.71 3.69
C LEU A 220 0.74 10.08 5.18
N THR A 221 -0.44 10.36 5.72
CA THR A 221 -0.67 10.72 7.12
C THR A 221 -1.09 9.47 7.89
N ARG A 222 -0.91 9.50 9.22
CA ARG A 222 -1.28 8.40 10.15
C ARG A 222 -2.74 7.91 9.98
N ARG A 223 -3.60 8.72 9.36
CA ARG A 223 -5.00 8.43 9.02
C ARG A 223 -5.15 7.45 7.85
N LEU A 224 -4.24 7.48 6.86
CA LEU A 224 -4.27 6.60 5.68
C LEU A 224 -3.71 5.20 6.00
N LEU A 225 -2.70 5.11 6.87
CA LEU A 225 -2.21 3.84 7.44
C LEU A 225 -3.30 3.07 8.21
N ARG A 226 -4.27 3.77 8.80
CA ARG A 226 -5.40 3.16 9.52
C ARG A 226 -6.39 2.45 8.57
N ILE A 227 -6.40 2.82 7.28
CA ILE A 227 -7.25 2.20 6.25
C ILE A 227 -6.59 0.93 5.68
N HIS A 228 -5.27 0.78 5.76
CA HIS A 228 -4.53 -0.36 5.20
C HIS A 228 -4.13 -1.45 6.23
N LEU A 229 -4.36 -1.23 7.53
CA LEU A 229 -3.96 -2.16 8.61
C LEU A 229 -5.08 -2.48 9.62
N GLN A 230 -6.35 -2.29 9.26
CA GLN A 230 -7.46 -2.94 9.96
C GLN A 230 -7.90 -4.19 9.22
#